data_AF-A0A2E7TWG7-F1
#
_entry.id   AF-A0A2E7TWG7-F1
#
_cell.length_a   1.000
_cell.length_b   1.000
_cell.length_c   1.000
_cell.angle_alpha   90.00
_cell.angle_beta   90.00
_cell.angle_gamma   90.00
#
_symmetry.space_group_name_H-M   'P 1'
#
loop_
_entity.id
_entity.type
_entity.pdbx_description
1 polymer ?
#
loop_
_entity_poly.entity_id
_entity_poly.type
_entity_poly.pdbx_seq_one_letter_code
_entity_poly.pdbx_strand_id
1 'polypeptide(L)'
;MLVYTETNELKFKLVKDIAIYLKKEYDIKRVMRLAYINGDEKDVPAWHMRKLESDFFCSTDLNWYDKPVKNVDTHLGEAYDVLIHLDPDESTALDYFVAASKAKMKVANYSANRPQDFDILIPPNAKDSWKQRNHRIIEFIGDSPLT
;
A
#
# COMPACT_ATOMS: atom_id res chain seq x y z
N MET A 1 4.29 -4.31 -4.60
CA MET A 1 3.05 -4.36 -3.82
C MET A 1 2.59 -2.95 -3.54
N LEU A 2 1.29 -2.69 -3.63
CA LEU A 2 0.65 -1.45 -3.21
C LEU A 2 -0.07 -1.70 -1.88
N VAL A 3 0.12 -0.82 -0.90
CA VAL A 3 -0.58 -0.88 0.38
C VAL A 3 -1.29 0.44 0.66
N TYR A 4 -2.51 0.36 1.17
CA TYR A 4 -3.39 1.51 1.35
C TYR A 4 -4.47 1.27 2.41
N THR A 5 -4.98 2.34 2.97
CA THR A 5 -6.15 2.30 3.87
C THR A 5 -7.41 2.45 3.03
N GLU A 6 -8.38 1.56 3.19
CA GLU A 6 -9.64 1.62 2.48
C GLU A 6 -10.59 2.67 3.08
N THR A 7 -11.28 3.41 2.21
CA THR A 7 -12.30 4.40 2.59
C THR A 7 -13.59 4.28 1.78
N ASN A 8 -13.52 3.95 0.49
CA ASN A 8 -14.67 3.83 -0.40
C ASN A 8 -14.34 3.10 -1.71
N GLU A 9 -15.38 2.69 -2.43
CA GLU A 9 -15.23 1.98 -3.71
C GLU A 9 -14.42 2.77 -4.77
N LEU A 10 -14.45 4.11 -4.73
CA LEU A 10 -13.67 4.93 -5.67
C LEU A 10 -12.16 4.79 -5.43
N LYS A 11 -11.73 4.75 -4.16
CA LYS A 11 -10.33 4.53 -3.80
C LYS A 11 -9.87 3.13 -4.20
N PHE A 12 -10.68 2.10 -3.92
CA PHE A 12 -10.43 0.73 -4.39
C PHE A 12 -10.21 0.67 -5.91
N LYS A 13 -11.11 1.29 -6.69
CA LYS A 13 -11.00 1.36 -8.16
C LYS A 13 -9.73 2.09 -8.58
N LEU A 14 -9.41 3.21 -7.95
CA LEU A 14 -8.21 3.98 -8.27
C LEU A 14 -6.92 3.18 -8.02
N VAL A 15 -6.80 2.47 -6.89
CA VAL A 15 -5.62 1.62 -6.62
C VAL A 15 -5.54 0.44 -7.59
N LYS A 16 -6.70 -0.13 -7.98
CA LYS A 16 -6.75 -1.15 -9.04
C LYS A 16 -6.24 -0.61 -10.37
N ASP A 17 -6.68 0.59 -10.77
CA ASP A 17 -6.27 1.22 -12.02
C ASP A 17 -4.78 1.55 -12.02
N ILE A 18 -4.23 2.02 -10.88
CA ILE A 18 -2.79 2.19 -10.69
C ILE A 18 -2.03 0.87 -10.91
N ALA A 19 -2.50 -0.23 -10.32
CA ALA A 19 -1.86 -1.52 -10.50
C ALA A 19 -1.91 -1.99 -11.96
N ILE A 20 -3.03 -1.80 -12.66
CA ILE A 20 -3.15 -2.12 -14.10
C ILE A 20 -2.19 -1.28 -14.93
N TYR A 21 -2.10 0.02 -14.63
CA TYR A 21 -1.16 0.93 -15.29
C TYR A 21 0.29 0.48 -15.11
N LEU A 22 0.71 0.20 -13.87
CA LEU A 22 2.07 -0.26 -13.56
C LEU A 22 2.45 -1.55 -14.31
N LYS A 23 1.51 -2.48 -14.41
CA LYS A 23 1.71 -3.72 -15.18
C LYS A 23 1.92 -3.46 -16.66
N LYS A 24 1.11 -2.56 -17.23
CA LYS A 24 1.13 -2.27 -18.67
C LYS A 24 2.34 -1.44 -19.07
N GLU A 25 2.66 -0.41 -18.30
CA GLU A 25 3.71 0.55 -18.63
C GLU A 25 5.11 -0.05 -18.43
N TYR A 26 5.32 -0.81 -17.35
CA TYR A 26 6.63 -1.32 -16.96
C TYR A 26 6.78 -2.84 -17.11
N ASP A 27 5.87 -3.51 -17.83
CA ASP A 27 5.83 -4.97 -18.03
C ASP A 27 5.96 -5.78 -16.72
N ILE A 28 5.36 -5.27 -15.63
CA ILE A 28 5.41 -5.92 -14.33
C ILE A 28 4.46 -7.11 -14.32
N LYS A 29 4.98 -8.32 -14.11
CA LYS A 29 4.19 -9.57 -14.12
C LYS A 29 3.10 -9.61 -13.05
N ARG A 30 3.41 -9.15 -11.84
CA ARG A 30 2.51 -9.23 -10.68
C ARG A 30 2.54 -7.95 -9.86
N VAL A 31 1.36 -7.40 -9.57
CA VAL A 31 1.22 -6.24 -8.67
C VAL A 31 0.19 -6.58 -7.60
N MET A 32 0.69 -7.00 -6.44
CA MET A 32 -0.13 -7.26 -5.27
C MET A 32 -0.71 -5.95 -4.71
N ARG A 33 -1.99 -5.95 -4.35
CA ARG A 33 -2.67 -4.85 -3.64
C ARG A 33 -3.19 -5.36 -2.30
N LEU A 34 -2.75 -4.75 -1.20
CA LEU A 34 -3.19 -5.09 0.16
C LEU A 34 -3.89 -3.87 0.78
N ALA A 35 -5.15 -4.03 1.16
CA ALA A 35 -5.92 -2.99 1.83
C ALA A 35 -5.97 -3.23 3.35
N TYR A 36 -5.88 -2.16 4.14
CA TYR A 36 -6.36 -2.18 5.51
C TYR A 36 -7.78 -1.63 5.57
N ILE A 37 -8.71 -2.39 6.15
CA ILE A 37 -10.11 -2.00 6.31
C ILE A 37 -10.39 -1.80 7.80
N ASN A 38 -10.73 -0.58 8.20
CA ASN A 38 -11.10 -0.29 9.58
C ASN A 38 -12.54 -0.74 9.87
N GLY A 39 -12.72 -2.04 10.10
CA GLY A 39 -14.00 -2.68 10.37
C GLY A 39 -13.84 -4.18 10.63
N ASP A 40 -14.96 -4.86 10.88
CA ASP A 40 -14.99 -6.33 10.99
C ASP A 40 -15.01 -6.97 9.59
N GLU A 41 -14.43 -8.18 9.46
CA GLU A 41 -14.41 -8.91 8.18
C GLU A 41 -15.81 -9.17 7.60
N LYS A 42 -16.82 -9.35 8.45
CA LYS A 42 -18.23 -9.54 8.05
C LYS A 42 -18.84 -8.31 7.37
N ASP A 43 -18.29 -7.13 7.64
CA ASP A 43 -18.78 -5.84 7.12
C ASP A 43 -17.97 -5.40 5.88
N VAL A 44 -17.01 -6.22 5.44
CA VAL A 44 -16.19 -5.95 4.26
C VAL A 44 -17.05 -5.98 3.00
N PRO A 45 -17.04 -4.91 2.20
CA PRO A 45 -17.83 -4.86 0.98
C PRO A 45 -17.44 -5.96 -0.03
N ALA A 46 -18.41 -6.45 -0.80
CA ALA A 46 -18.18 -7.53 -1.78
C ALA A 46 -17.12 -7.20 -2.86
N TRP A 47 -16.83 -5.93 -3.13
CA TRP A 47 -15.76 -5.57 -4.07
C TRP A 47 -14.35 -5.85 -3.53
N HIS A 48 -14.20 -6.07 -2.21
CA HIS A 48 -12.96 -6.49 -1.58
C HIS A 48 -12.74 -8.00 -1.54
N MET A 49 -13.54 -8.78 -2.27
CA MET A 49 -13.32 -10.22 -2.41
C MET A 49 -11.85 -10.54 -2.72
N ARG A 50 -11.26 -11.42 -1.90
CA ARG A 50 -9.87 -11.88 -2.06
C ARG A 50 -9.70 -12.54 -3.42
N LYS A 51 -8.66 -12.11 -4.14
CA LYS A 51 -8.28 -12.57 -5.48
C LYS A 51 -6.77 -12.73 -5.52
N LEU A 52 -6.24 -13.34 -6.59
CA LEU A 52 -4.79 -13.62 -6.76
C LEU A 52 -3.86 -12.42 -6.48
N GLU A 53 -4.33 -11.20 -6.73
CA GLU A 53 -3.59 -9.95 -6.56
C GLU A 53 -4.38 -8.88 -5.80
N SER A 54 -5.35 -9.31 -4.99
CA SER A 54 -6.14 -8.45 -4.12
C SER A 54 -6.36 -9.15 -2.81
N ASP A 55 -5.85 -8.58 -1.73
CA ASP A 55 -6.09 -9.09 -0.39
C ASP A 55 -6.33 -7.92 0.57
N PHE A 56 -6.78 -8.23 1.78
CA PHE A 56 -7.03 -7.24 2.81
C PHE A 56 -6.85 -7.83 4.21
N PHE A 57 -6.67 -6.95 5.18
CA PHE A 57 -6.79 -7.28 6.60
C PHE A 57 -7.64 -6.23 7.32
N CYS A 58 -8.27 -6.66 8.40
CA CYS A 58 -9.29 -5.90 9.11
C CYS A 58 -8.85 -5.51 10.52
N SER A 59 -9.62 -4.68 11.21
CA SER A 59 -9.37 -4.34 12.62
C SER A 59 -9.43 -5.57 13.53
N THR A 60 -10.23 -6.58 13.17
CA THR A 60 -10.30 -7.88 13.87
C THR A 60 -9.05 -8.75 13.73
N ASP A 61 -8.16 -8.40 12.80
CA ASP A 61 -6.88 -9.07 12.57
C ASP A 61 -5.73 -8.47 13.39
N LEU A 62 -6.01 -7.40 14.13
CA LEU A 62 -5.03 -6.68 14.94
C LEU A 62 -5.00 -7.24 16.37
N ASN A 63 -3.85 -7.09 17.02
CA ASN A 63 -3.75 -7.22 18.48
C ASN A 63 -4.01 -5.87 19.15
N TRP A 64 -3.94 -5.82 20.49
CA TRP A 64 -4.23 -4.59 21.24
C TRP A 64 -3.23 -3.43 21.01
N TYR A 65 -2.08 -3.71 20.37
CA TYR A 65 -1.08 -2.70 19.99
C TYR A 65 -1.25 -2.22 18.54
N ASP A 66 -2.39 -2.49 17.90
CA ASP A 66 -2.65 -2.28 16.46
C ASP A 66 -1.74 -3.06 15.52
N LYS A 67 -0.94 -4.00 16.03
CA LYS A 67 -0.09 -4.82 15.18
C LYS A 67 -0.95 -5.88 14.48
N PRO A 68 -0.88 -6.00 13.15
CA PRO A 68 -1.59 -7.05 12.45
C PRO A 68 -0.95 -8.41 12.78
N VAL A 69 -1.79 -9.36 13.20
CA VAL A 69 -1.38 -10.70 13.65
C VAL A 69 -2.11 -11.84 12.93
N LYS A 70 -3.15 -11.53 12.15
CA LYS A 70 -3.88 -12.49 11.32
C LYS A 70 -3.93 -11.98 9.89
N ASN A 71 -4.10 -12.90 8.93
CA ASN A 71 -4.33 -12.59 7.51
C ASN A 71 -3.21 -11.75 6.82
N VAL A 72 -2.05 -11.58 7.45
CA VAL A 72 -0.93 -10.81 6.90
C VAL A 72 0.36 -11.60 6.71
N ASP A 73 0.48 -12.78 7.33
CA ASP A 73 1.74 -13.55 7.40
C ASP A 73 2.32 -13.89 6.03
N THR A 74 1.46 -14.29 5.08
CA THR A 74 1.86 -14.58 3.69
C THR A 74 2.56 -13.38 3.06
N HIS A 75 2.03 -12.18 3.28
CA HIS A 75 2.56 -10.93 2.72
C HIS A 75 3.78 -10.40 3.49
N LEU A 76 3.84 -10.62 4.81
CA LEU A 76 5.03 -10.31 5.61
C LEU A 76 6.21 -11.24 5.29
N GLY A 77 5.93 -12.48 4.89
CA GLY A 77 6.94 -13.44 4.46
C GLY A 77 7.46 -13.21 3.03
N GLU A 78 6.68 -12.57 2.16
CA GLU A 78 7.01 -12.37 0.75
C GLU A 78 8.01 -11.21 0.55
N ALA A 79 9.11 -11.48 -0.15
CA ALA A 79 10.16 -10.51 -0.46
C ALA A 79 9.84 -9.75 -1.76
N TYR A 80 8.85 -8.86 -1.72
CA TYR A 80 8.51 -8.00 -2.85
C TYR A 80 9.69 -7.13 -3.27
N ASP A 81 9.88 -6.91 -4.57
CA ASP A 81 10.95 -6.02 -5.03
C ASP A 81 10.69 -4.57 -4.60
N VAL A 82 9.44 -4.11 -4.73
CA VAL A 82 9.01 -2.75 -4.32
C VAL A 82 7.70 -2.82 -3.54
N LEU A 83 7.63 -2.13 -2.40
CA LEU A 83 6.41 -1.84 -1.66
C LEU A 83 6.14 -0.34 -1.72
N ILE A 84 4.95 0.04 -2.19
CA ILE A 84 4.51 1.43 -2.23
C ILE A 84 3.40 1.62 -1.21
N HIS A 85 3.63 2.49 -0.22
CA HIS A 85 2.65 2.88 0.80
C HIS A 85 1.95 4.17 0.36
N LEU A 86 0.66 4.04 0.02
CA LEU A 86 -0.12 5.13 -0.58
C LEU A 86 -0.75 6.07 0.47
N ASP A 87 -0.87 5.62 1.71
CA ASP A 87 -1.48 6.30 2.87
C ASP A 87 -0.61 6.27 4.14
N PRO A 88 0.63 6.78 4.10
CA PRO A 88 1.51 6.83 5.29
C PRO A 88 0.87 7.66 6.40
N ASP A 89 1.05 7.24 7.65
CA ASP A 89 0.53 7.87 8.88
C ASP A 89 -1.01 7.86 9.05
N GLU A 90 -1.78 7.33 8.10
CA GLU A 90 -3.24 7.23 8.19
C GLU A 90 -3.70 6.05 9.08
N SER A 91 -2.87 5.02 9.23
CA SER A 91 -3.18 3.84 10.05
C SER A 91 -1.93 3.23 10.66
N THR A 92 -1.88 3.19 11.98
CA THR A 92 -0.83 2.51 12.76
C THR A 92 -0.70 1.04 12.35
N ALA A 93 -1.80 0.38 12.02
CA ALA A 93 -1.80 -1.03 11.62
C ALA A 93 -1.07 -1.24 10.28
N LEU A 94 -1.30 -0.34 9.33
CA LEU A 94 -0.62 -0.35 8.04
C LEU A 94 0.85 0.03 8.18
N ASP A 95 1.16 1.02 9.03
CA ASP A 95 2.53 1.41 9.34
C ASP A 95 3.32 0.24 9.97
N TYR A 96 2.72 -0.51 10.90
CA TYR A 96 3.33 -1.74 11.43
C TYR A 96 3.55 -2.79 10.36
N PHE A 97 2.58 -2.99 9.46
CA PHE A 97 2.72 -3.91 8.35
C PHE A 97 3.91 -3.54 7.46
N VAL A 98 4.05 -2.26 7.10
CA VAL A 98 5.15 -1.78 6.25
C VAL A 98 6.49 -1.88 6.95
N ALA A 99 6.57 -1.52 8.23
CA ALA A 99 7.77 -1.69 9.03
C ALA A 99 8.23 -3.17 9.05
N ALA A 100 7.30 -4.09 9.25
CA ALA A 100 7.58 -5.54 9.33
C ALA A 100 7.80 -6.21 7.96
N SER A 101 7.38 -5.59 6.85
CA SER A 101 7.51 -6.17 5.51
C SER A 101 8.97 -6.40 5.11
N LYS A 102 9.23 -7.53 4.42
CA LYS A 102 10.54 -7.89 3.85
C LYS A 102 10.75 -7.37 2.43
N ALA A 103 9.97 -6.39 1.99
CA ALA A 103 10.17 -5.78 0.69
C ALA A 103 11.59 -5.19 0.58
N LYS A 104 12.21 -5.34 -0.59
CA LYS A 104 13.60 -4.89 -0.83
C LYS A 104 13.72 -3.37 -0.92
N MET A 105 12.64 -2.71 -1.33
CA MET A 105 12.53 -1.25 -1.37
C MET A 105 11.14 -0.83 -0.90
N LYS A 106 11.07 0.18 -0.03
CA LYS A 106 9.84 0.76 0.51
C LYS A 106 9.75 2.24 0.16
N VAL A 107 8.65 2.63 -0.49
CA VAL A 107 8.45 3.98 -1.03
C VAL A 107 7.14 4.58 -0.52
N ALA A 108 7.14 5.86 -0.17
CA ALA A 108 5.93 6.59 0.22
C ALA A 108 5.97 8.09 -0.13
N ASN A 109 4.82 8.75 -0.01
CA ASN A 109 4.59 10.15 -0.39
C ASN A 109 4.94 11.22 0.65
N TYR A 110 5.23 10.79 1.88
CA TYR A 110 5.64 11.56 3.06
C TYR A 110 5.23 10.77 4.30
N SER A 111 6.11 10.58 5.27
CA SER A 111 5.73 10.08 6.61
C SER A 111 6.37 10.96 7.67
N ALA A 112 5.56 11.52 8.57
CA ALA A 112 6.00 12.28 9.72
C ALA A 112 6.38 11.34 10.88
N ASN A 113 5.66 10.24 11.06
CA ASN A 113 5.80 9.40 12.25
C ASN A 113 6.96 8.42 12.13
N ARG A 114 7.17 7.85 10.94
CA ARG A 114 8.12 6.74 10.72
C ARG A 114 8.92 6.88 9.42
N PRO A 115 9.57 8.03 9.17
CA PRO A 115 10.28 8.26 7.92
C PRO A 115 11.40 7.26 7.66
N GLN A 116 12.03 6.73 8.71
CA GLN A 116 13.14 5.77 8.62
C GLN A 116 12.75 4.39 8.08
N ASP A 117 11.44 4.07 8.02
CA ASP A 117 10.96 2.79 7.53
C ASP A 117 10.91 2.73 5.98
N PHE A 118 11.20 3.86 5.32
CA PHE A 118 11.14 4.02 3.87
C PHE A 118 12.52 4.37 3.29
N ASP A 119 12.87 3.72 2.18
CA ASP A 119 14.09 4.04 1.43
C ASP A 119 13.91 5.32 0.61
N ILE A 120 12.68 5.57 0.15
CA ILE A 120 12.34 6.74 -0.66
C ILE A 120 11.08 7.38 -0.11
N LEU A 121 11.20 8.66 0.24
CA LEU A 121 10.10 9.53 0.62
C LEU A 121 10.01 10.68 -0.36
N ILE A 122 8.88 10.76 -1.06
CA ILE A 122 8.60 11.90 -1.92
C ILE A 122 8.12 13.05 -1.03
N PRO A 123 8.60 14.29 -1.22
CA PRO A 123 8.12 15.41 -0.43
C PRO A 123 6.69 15.81 -0.85
N PRO A 124 5.83 16.18 0.10
CA PRO A 124 4.48 16.63 -0.21
C PRO A 124 4.53 18.06 -0.78
N ASN A 125 3.69 18.36 -1.78
CA ASN A 125 3.39 19.75 -2.13
C ASN A 125 2.07 20.19 -1.49
N ALA A 126 2.02 21.42 -0.98
CA ALA A 126 0.88 21.96 -0.22
C ALA A 126 -0.49 21.96 -0.95
N LYS A 127 -0.51 21.77 -2.28
CA LYS A 127 -1.73 21.75 -3.10
C LYS A 127 -2.06 20.38 -3.71
N ASP A 128 -1.29 19.34 -3.40
CA ASP A 128 -1.48 18.05 -4.04
C ASP A 128 -2.69 17.32 -3.46
N SER A 129 -3.61 16.89 -4.33
CA SER A 129 -4.61 15.87 -4.01
C SER A 129 -3.97 14.50 -3.79
N TRP A 130 -4.68 13.58 -3.13
CA TRP A 130 -4.22 12.19 -2.94
C TRP A 130 -3.79 11.53 -4.26
N LYS A 131 -4.56 11.75 -5.33
CA LYS A 131 -4.25 11.21 -6.65
C LYS A 131 -2.96 11.80 -7.22
N GLN A 132 -2.76 13.10 -7.11
CA GLN A 132 -1.55 13.78 -7.60
C GLN A 132 -0.31 13.30 -6.83
N ARG A 133 -0.38 13.18 -5.50
CA ARG A 133 0.73 12.64 -4.70
C ARG A 133 1.10 11.24 -5.17
N ASN A 134 0.14 10.31 -5.23
CA ASN A 134 0.41 8.92 -5.62
C ASN A 134 0.86 8.77 -7.08
N HIS A 135 0.41 9.66 -7.96
CA HIS A 135 0.91 9.71 -9.33
C HIS A 135 2.41 10.03 -9.39
N ARG A 136 2.89 10.98 -8.57
CA ARG A 136 4.31 11.35 -8.51
C ARG A 136 5.21 10.22 -8.01
N ILE A 137 4.72 9.33 -7.13
CA ILE A 137 5.46 8.09 -6.80
C ILE A 137 5.70 7.26 -8.05
N ILE A 138 4.65 7.07 -8.84
CA ILE A 138 4.71 6.23 -10.02
C ILE A 138 5.63 6.86 -11.07
N GLU A 139 5.50 8.17 -11.32
CA GLU A 139 6.41 8.91 -12.20
C GLU A 139 7.85 8.82 -11.71
N PHE A 140 8.11 9.05 -10.42
CA PHE A 140 9.47 9.00 -9.88
C PHE A 140 10.11 7.61 -10.02
N ILE A 141 9.36 6.54 -9.73
CA ILE A 141 9.85 5.17 -9.89
C ILE A 141 10.06 4.83 -11.37
N GLY A 142 9.19 5.34 -12.24
CA GLY A 142 9.21 5.07 -13.67
C GLY A 142 10.29 5.81 -14.44
N ASP A 143 10.53 7.07 -14.10
CA ASP A 143 11.50 7.94 -14.74
C ASP A 143 12.88 7.88 -14.09
N SER A 144 13.04 7.15 -12.97
CA SER A 144 14.34 7.01 -12.30
C SER A 144 15.36 6.42 -13.27
N PRO A 145 16.31 7.22 -13.79
CA PRO A 145 17.29 6.74 -14.74
C PRO A 145 18.36 6.03 -13.92
N LEU A 146 18.17 4.73 -13.67
CA LEU A 146 19.29 3.84 -13.42
C LEU A 146 19.85 3.41 -14.79
N THR A 147 20.42 4.39 -15.48
CA THR A 147 21.39 4.20 -16.58
C THR A 147 22.75 4.64 -16.10
#